data_AF-A0A6H9HIX5-F1
#
_entry.id   AF-A0A6H9HIX5-F1
#
_cell.length_a   1.000
_cell.length_b   1.000
_cell.length_c   1.000
_cell.angle_alpha   90.00
_cell.angle_beta   90.00
_cell.angle_gamma   90.00
#
_symmetry.space_group_name_H-M   'P 1'
#
loop_
_entity.id
_entity.type
_entity.pdbx_description
1 polymer ?
#
loop_
_entity_poly.entity_id
_entity_poly.type
_entity_poly.pdbx_seq_one_letter_code
_entity_poly.pdbx_strand_id
1 'polypeptide(L)'
;DERFWEELKRRLDTQAAATIVTGPSIEKSIAPLRSYVAEPMRFGRLLLAGDAAHIVPPTGAKGLNLAASDVRYLSRALIDHYRSGSMKEIDAYSGKCLRRVWKAVRFSWWMTSMLHRFPDTGEFGQKIQETELAYLVGSEAASTSLAENYVGLPFED
;
A
#
# COMPACT_ATOMS: atom_id res chain seq x y z
N ASP A 1 21.37 15.67 10.27
CA ASP A 1 20.01 15.82 10.83
C ASP A 1 19.43 17.17 10.51
N GLU A 2 20.16 18.26 10.75
CA GLU A 2 19.73 19.62 10.36
C GLU A 2 19.24 19.70 8.91
N ARG A 3 20.02 19.21 7.93
CA ARG A 3 19.60 19.15 6.52
C ARG A 3 18.26 18.44 6.31
N PHE A 4 17.97 17.36 7.05
CA PHE A 4 16.71 16.63 6.94
C PHE A 4 15.55 17.47 7.49
N TRP A 5 15.75 18.06 8.67
CA TRP A 5 14.73 18.90 9.31
C TRP A 5 14.42 20.17 8.51
N GLU A 6 15.45 20.82 7.96
CA GLU A 6 15.29 21.97 7.08
C GLU A 6 14.52 21.62 5.82
N GLU A 7 14.84 20.49 5.18
CA GLU A 7 14.13 20.04 3.99
C GLU A 7 12.67 19.64 4.29
N LEU A 8 12.41 19.01 5.44
CA LEU A 8 11.05 18.68 5.88
C LEU A 8 10.22 19.96 6.09
N LYS A 9 10.74 20.94 6.84
CA LYS A 9 10.06 22.22 7.09
C LYS A 9 9.74 22.97 5.79
N ARG A 10 10.62 22.91 4.78
CA ARG A 10 10.37 23.51 3.46
C ARG A 10 9.20 22.91 2.69
N ARG A 11 8.80 21.67 3.02
CA ARG A 11 7.76 20.91 2.31
C ARG A 11 6.43 20.82 3.07
N LEU A 12 6.37 21.37 4.27
CA LEU A 12 5.15 21.47 5.08
C LEU A 12 4.50 22.85 4.90
N ASP A 13 3.23 22.97 5.26
CA ASP A 13 2.61 24.29 5.40
C ASP A 13 3.26 25.10 6.54
N THR A 14 3.09 26.42 6.50
CA THR A 14 3.73 27.35 7.44
C THR A 14 3.41 27.04 8.91
N GLN A 15 2.19 26.61 9.21
CA GLN A 15 1.76 26.34 10.59
C GLN A 15 2.40 25.04 11.10
N ALA A 16 2.41 23.98 10.30
CA ALA A 16 3.08 22.73 10.65
C ALA A 16 4.60 22.92 10.79
N ALA A 17 5.23 23.68 9.89
CA ALA A 17 6.67 23.96 9.95
C ALA A 17 7.08 24.76 11.19
N ALA A 18 6.21 25.65 11.69
CA ALA A 18 6.47 26.45 12.88
C ALA A 18 6.32 25.68 14.20
N THR A 19 5.53 24.60 14.22
CA THR A 19 5.20 23.84 15.44
C THR A 19 5.98 22.53 15.58
N ILE A 20 6.70 22.08 14.54
CA ILE A 20 7.46 20.83 14.57
C ILE A 20 8.61 20.87 15.59
N VAL A 21 8.62 19.88 16.49
CA VAL A 21 9.72 19.66 17.45
C VAL A 21 10.77 18.76 16.81
N THR A 22 12.00 19.27 16.68
CA THR A 22 13.13 18.54 16.07
C THR A 22 14.04 17.91 17.12
N GLY A 23 14.76 16.85 16.75
CA GLY A 23 15.74 16.19 17.63
C GLY A 23 16.76 15.33 16.86
N PRO A 24 17.72 14.70 17.56
CA PRO A 24 18.67 13.78 16.94
C PRO A 24 17.94 12.55 16.40
N SER A 25 18.35 12.06 15.23
CA SER A 25 17.77 10.85 14.64
C SER A 25 18.12 9.61 15.44
N ILE A 26 17.14 8.75 15.72
CA ILE A 26 17.36 7.41 16.28
C ILE A 26 17.76 6.43 15.16
N GLU A 27 17.10 6.53 14.00
CA GLU A 27 17.37 5.73 12.80
C GLU A 27 17.18 6.62 11.55
N LYS A 28 17.96 6.36 10.50
CA LYS A 28 17.77 6.94 9.16
C LYS A 28 18.15 5.91 8.10
N SER A 29 17.26 5.72 7.15
CA SER A 29 17.51 4.90 5.96
C SER A 29 16.81 5.49 4.74
N ILE A 30 17.16 4.98 3.56
CA ILE A 30 16.51 5.31 2.31
C ILE A 30 15.80 4.05 1.84
N ALA A 31 14.47 4.10 1.78
CA ALA A 31 13.66 3.01 1.27
C ALA A 31 13.31 3.24 -0.20
N PRO A 32 13.67 2.34 -1.13
CA PRO A 32 13.25 2.44 -2.52
C PRO A 32 11.74 2.16 -2.64
N LEU A 33 11.05 2.92 -3.49
CA LEU A 33 9.65 2.65 -3.84
C LEU A 33 9.61 1.57 -4.92
N ARG A 34 8.85 0.50 -4.68
CA ARG A 34 8.65 -0.60 -5.63
C ARG A 34 7.21 -1.12 -5.54
N SER A 35 6.65 -1.49 -6.68
CA SER A 35 5.48 -2.35 -6.78
C SER A 35 5.91 -3.70 -7.37
N TYR A 36 5.51 -4.80 -6.76
CA TYR A 36 5.79 -6.16 -7.22
C TYR A 36 4.64 -7.08 -6.81
N VAL A 37 4.25 -8.01 -7.69
CA VAL A 37 3.25 -9.05 -7.40
C VAL A 37 3.69 -10.35 -8.10
N ALA A 38 3.74 -11.44 -7.36
CA ALA A 38 4.01 -12.79 -7.88
C ALA A 38 2.70 -13.52 -8.15
N GLU A 39 2.55 -14.06 -9.37
CA GLU A 39 1.42 -14.88 -9.76
C GLU A 39 1.89 -16.20 -10.40
N PRO A 40 1.42 -17.36 -9.93
CA PRO A 40 0.59 -17.58 -8.73
C PRO A 40 1.40 -17.41 -7.42
N MET A 41 0.70 -17.28 -6.29
CA MET A 41 1.30 -17.24 -4.94
C MET A 41 1.54 -18.64 -4.35
N ARG A 42 1.58 -19.67 -5.19
CA ARG A 42 1.73 -21.07 -4.78
C ARG A 42 2.44 -21.90 -5.85
N PHE A 43 3.30 -22.80 -5.41
CA PHE A 43 3.89 -23.85 -6.23
C PHE A 43 3.87 -25.19 -5.49
N GLY A 44 3.01 -26.13 -5.91
CA GLY A 44 2.86 -27.43 -5.24
C GLY A 44 2.42 -27.28 -3.77
N ARG A 45 3.33 -27.58 -2.84
CA ARG A 45 3.14 -27.42 -1.37
C ARG A 45 3.79 -26.15 -0.79
N LEU A 46 4.41 -25.32 -1.62
CA LEU A 46 4.96 -24.03 -1.24
C LEU A 46 3.91 -22.93 -1.44
N LEU A 47 3.63 -22.14 -0.39
CA LEU A 47 2.72 -21.00 -0.43
C LEU A 47 3.48 -19.74 -0.01
N LEU A 48 3.34 -18.65 -0.78
CA LEU A 48 4.01 -17.37 -0.52
C LEU A 48 3.04 -16.40 0.17
N ALA A 49 3.51 -15.65 1.17
CA ALA A 49 2.73 -14.66 1.89
C ALA A 49 3.56 -13.39 2.19
N GLY A 50 2.90 -12.23 2.20
CA GLY A 50 3.55 -10.94 2.46
C GLY A 50 4.61 -10.60 1.41
N ASP A 51 5.71 -10.01 1.86
CA ASP A 51 6.81 -9.53 0.99
C ASP A 51 7.46 -10.63 0.13
N ALA A 52 7.28 -11.91 0.47
CA ALA A 52 7.68 -13.02 -0.40
C ALA A 52 6.86 -13.12 -1.69
N ALA A 53 5.65 -12.55 -1.70
CA ALA A 53 4.71 -12.58 -2.83
C ALA A 53 4.49 -11.21 -3.46
N HIS A 54 4.47 -10.13 -2.69
CA HIS A 54 4.16 -8.79 -3.21
C HIS A 54 4.83 -7.69 -2.41
N ILE A 55 5.16 -6.60 -3.09
CA ILE A 55 5.71 -5.38 -2.50
C ILE A 55 4.86 -4.20 -2.97
N VAL A 56 4.55 -3.28 -2.08
CA VAL A 56 3.79 -2.06 -2.39
C VAL A 56 4.55 -0.83 -1.90
N PRO A 57 4.45 0.32 -2.60
CA PRO A 57 4.99 1.57 -2.11
C PRO A 57 4.40 1.90 -0.73
N PRO A 58 5.22 2.43 0.20
CA PRO A 58 4.78 2.74 1.57
C PRO A 58 3.73 3.84 1.62
N THR A 59 3.50 4.59 0.53
CA THR A 59 2.54 5.70 0.45
C THR A 59 1.11 5.27 0.81
N GLY A 60 0.70 4.04 0.46
CA GLY A 60 -0.62 3.51 0.82
C GLY A 60 -0.69 2.81 2.19
N ALA A 61 0.45 2.64 2.87
CA ALA A 61 0.58 1.89 4.13
C ALA A 61 -0.01 0.46 4.08
N LYS A 62 0.18 -0.27 2.97
CA LYS A 62 -0.50 -1.56 2.73
C LYS A 62 0.33 -2.83 2.95
N GLY A 63 1.68 -2.77 2.94
CA GLY A 63 2.53 -3.97 2.95
C GLY A 63 2.22 -4.97 4.07
N LEU A 64 2.38 -4.55 5.33
CA LEU A 64 2.06 -5.39 6.50
C LEU A 64 0.60 -5.83 6.54
N ASN A 65 -0.32 -4.94 6.14
CA ASN A 65 -1.76 -5.24 6.11
C ASN A 65 -2.12 -6.32 5.09
N LEU A 66 -1.43 -6.36 3.94
CA LEU A 66 -1.58 -7.41 2.94
C LEU A 66 -1.00 -8.73 3.45
N ALA A 67 0.19 -8.71 4.07
CA ALA A 67 0.76 -9.89 4.70
C ALA A 67 -0.20 -10.50 5.75
N ALA A 68 -0.83 -9.67 6.58
CA ALA A 68 -1.82 -10.12 7.55
C ALA A 68 -3.04 -10.79 6.87
N SER A 69 -3.53 -10.24 5.76
CA SER A 69 -4.62 -10.87 5.01
C SER A 69 -4.22 -12.19 4.34
N ASP A 70 -3.00 -12.29 3.81
CA ASP A 70 -2.49 -13.53 3.24
C ASP A 70 -2.41 -14.63 4.30
N VAL A 71 -1.91 -14.29 5.49
CA VAL A 71 -1.81 -15.22 6.62
C VAL A 71 -3.21 -15.63 7.12
N ARG A 72 -4.20 -14.73 7.10
CA ARG A 72 -5.60 -15.08 7.39
C ARG A 72 -6.13 -16.12 6.39
N TYR A 73 -5.92 -15.92 5.09
CA TYR A 73 -6.39 -16.88 4.08
C TYR A 73 -5.62 -18.21 4.13
N LEU A 74 -4.31 -18.14 4.33
CA LEU A 74 -3.45 -19.31 4.45
C LEU A 74 -3.82 -20.16 5.67
N SER A 75 -4.05 -19.53 6.82
CA SER A 75 -4.43 -20.25 8.03
C SER A 75 -5.77 -20.96 7.88
N ARG A 76 -6.77 -20.31 7.26
CA ARG A 76 -8.06 -20.95 6.93
C ARG A 76 -7.88 -22.15 6.00
N ALA A 77 -7.07 -22.00 4.95
CA ALA A 77 -6.80 -23.07 4.01
C ALA A 77 -6.11 -24.28 4.65
N LEU A 78 -5.13 -24.03 5.53
CA LEU A 78 -4.45 -25.07 6.28
C LEU A 78 -5.39 -25.75 7.30
N ILE A 79 -6.22 -24.98 8.02
CA ILE A 79 -7.18 -25.52 8.97
C ILE A 79 -8.20 -26.44 8.27
N ASP A 80 -8.75 -26.02 7.12
CA ASP A 80 -9.66 -26.88 6.33
C ASP A 80 -8.94 -28.18 5.95
N HIS A 81 -7.76 -28.08 5.33
CA HIS A 81 -7.01 -29.24 4.88
C HIS A 81 -6.72 -30.25 5.99
N TYR A 82 -6.26 -29.80 7.16
CA TYR A 82 -5.95 -30.72 8.26
C TYR A 82 -7.18 -31.28 8.97
N ARG A 83 -8.35 -30.65 8.84
CA ARG A 83 -9.60 -31.16 9.44
C ARG A 83 -10.38 -32.08 8.51
N SER A 84 -10.41 -31.78 7.21
CA SER A 84 -11.26 -32.47 6.24
C SER A 84 -10.48 -33.29 5.21
N GLY A 85 -9.16 -33.09 5.10
CA GLY A 85 -8.33 -33.65 4.03
C GLY A 85 -8.48 -32.92 2.68
N SER A 86 -9.35 -31.91 2.60
CA SER A 86 -9.65 -31.15 1.38
C SER A 86 -8.46 -30.31 0.92
N MET A 87 -8.25 -30.22 -0.40
CA MET A 87 -7.30 -29.28 -1.01
C MET A 87 -7.96 -27.98 -1.50
N LYS A 88 -9.30 -27.89 -1.42
CA LYS A 88 -10.09 -26.83 -2.04
C LYS A 88 -9.64 -25.42 -1.66
N GLU A 89 -9.47 -25.16 -0.36
CA GLU A 89 -9.05 -23.82 0.10
C GLU A 89 -7.57 -23.53 -0.21
N ILE A 90 -6.72 -24.55 -0.26
CA ILE A 90 -5.32 -24.41 -0.68
C ILE A 90 -5.23 -24.11 -2.19
N ASP A 91 -6.09 -24.73 -3.00
CA ASP A 91 -6.20 -24.48 -4.45
C ASP A 91 -6.75 -23.08 -4.74
N ALA A 92 -7.68 -22.59 -3.91
CA ALA A 92 -8.25 -21.25 -4.02
C ALA A 92 -7.33 -20.14 -3.48
N TYR A 93 -6.26 -20.47 -2.74
CA TYR A 93 -5.42 -19.53 -1.99
C TYR A 93 -4.93 -18.34 -2.83
N SER A 94 -4.25 -18.61 -3.95
CA SER A 94 -3.69 -17.54 -4.79
C SER A 94 -4.77 -16.61 -5.32
N GLY A 95 -5.91 -17.16 -5.76
CA GLY A 95 -7.03 -16.36 -6.25
C GLY A 95 -7.61 -15.43 -5.17
N LYS A 96 -7.81 -15.94 -3.95
CA LYS A 96 -8.32 -15.15 -2.81
C LYS A 96 -7.36 -14.02 -2.43
N CYS A 97 -6.07 -14.30 -2.32
CA CYS A 97 -5.07 -13.28 -2.00
C CYS A 97 -4.96 -12.21 -3.10
N LEU A 98 -4.80 -12.63 -4.36
CA LEU A 98 -4.53 -11.72 -5.48
C LEU A 98 -5.67 -10.72 -5.72
N ARG A 99 -6.93 -11.10 -5.50
CA ARG A 99 -8.07 -10.17 -5.58
C ARG A 99 -7.94 -8.99 -4.62
N ARG A 100 -7.36 -9.20 -3.44
CA ARG A 100 -7.11 -8.15 -2.46
C ARG A 100 -5.80 -7.40 -2.74
N VAL A 101 -4.74 -8.13 -3.05
CA VAL A 101 -3.40 -7.57 -3.35
C VAL A 101 -3.52 -6.54 -4.48
N TRP A 102 -4.18 -6.85 -5.58
CA TRP A 102 -4.30 -5.91 -6.70
C TRP A 102 -5.07 -4.63 -6.36
N LYS A 103 -6.13 -4.73 -5.54
CA LYS A 103 -6.87 -3.53 -5.09
C LYS A 103 -5.99 -2.62 -4.25
N ALA A 104 -5.17 -3.21 -3.38
CA ALA A 104 -4.22 -2.48 -2.55
C ALA A 104 -3.03 -1.92 -3.35
N VAL A 105 -2.48 -2.68 -4.31
CA VAL A 105 -1.41 -2.23 -5.22
C VAL A 105 -1.90 -1.03 -6.04
N ARG A 106 -3.10 -1.12 -6.62
CA ARG A 106 -3.74 -0.01 -7.35
C ARG A 106 -3.87 1.23 -6.46
N PHE A 107 -4.34 1.05 -5.22
CA PHE A 107 -4.49 2.16 -4.28
C PHE A 107 -3.14 2.80 -3.92
N SER A 108 -2.13 1.99 -3.56
CA SER A 108 -0.79 2.50 -3.25
C SER A 108 -0.17 3.21 -4.45
N TRP A 109 -0.31 2.67 -5.65
CA TRP A 109 0.18 3.32 -6.88
C TRP A 109 -0.51 4.66 -7.15
N TRP A 110 -1.83 4.74 -6.99
CA TRP A 110 -2.59 5.98 -7.15
C TRP A 110 -2.14 7.04 -6.15
N MET A 111 -1.99 6.68 -4.87
CA MET A 111 -1.47 7.57 -3.83
C MET A 111 -0.04 8.04 -4.15
N THR A 112 0.84 7.14 -4.59
CA THR A 112 2.21 7.50 -4.98
C THR A 112 2.20 8.48 -6.15
N SER A 113 1.39 8.22 -7.17
CA SER A 113 1.27 9.07 -8.37
C SER A 113 0.71 10.46 -8.07
N MET A 114 -0.19 10.58 -7.08
CA MET A 114 -0.78 11.86 -6.68
C MET A 114 0.13 12.69 -5.77
N LEU A 115 0.90 12.04 -4.89
CA LEU A 115 1.62 12.73 -3.80
C LEU A 115 3.12 12.92 -4.04
N HIS A 116 3.68 12.38 -5.12
CA HIS A 116 5.11 12.51 -5.46
C HIS A 116 5.31 13.36 -6.72
N ARG A 117 6.43 14.09 -6.76
CA ARG A 117 6.88 14.75 -7.99
C ARG A 117 7.70 13.77 -8.82
N PHE A 118 7.34 13.63 -10.09
CA PHE A 118 8.07 12.83 -11.06
C PHE A 118 8.81 13.75 -12.04
N PRO A 119 10.07 13.45 -12.40
CA PRO A 119 10.86 14.34 -13.24
C PRO A 119 10.30 14.49 -14.67
N ASP A 120 9.62 13.46 -15.18
CA ASP A 120 9.28 13.34 -16.60
C ASP A 120 7.82 13.70 -16.93
N THR A 121 7.05 14.28 -16.01
CA THR A 121 5.62 14.56 -16.21
C THR A 121 5.31 15.91 -16.86
N GLY A 122 6.27 16.85 -16.84
CA GLY A 122 6.13 18.20 -17.40
C GLY A 122 4.99 19.01 -16.77
N GLU A 123 4.71 20.18 -17.36
CA GLU A 123 3.68 21.11 -16.84
C GLU A 123 2.26 20.53 -16.91
N PHE A 124 1.95 19.78 -17.97
CA PHE A 124 0.63 19.17 -18.13
C PHE A 124 0.37 18.14 -17.03
N GLY A 125 1.32 17.22 -16.79
CA GLY A 125 1.18 16.21 -15.75
C GLY A 125 1.06 16.82 -14.35
N GLN A 126 1.80 17.90 -14.07
CA GLN A 126 1.67 18.65 -12.82
C GLN A 126 0.24 19.21 -12.62
N LYS A 127 -0.33 19.86 -13.64
CA LYS A 127 -1.71 20.39 -13.57
C LYS A 127 -2.75 19.29 -13.39
N ILE A 128 -2.57 18.13 -14.03
CA ILE A 128 -3.45 16.98 -13.84
C ILE A 128 -3.37 16.47 -12.39
N GLN A 129 -2.16 16.34 -11.83
CA GLN A 129 -1.96 15.92 -10.44
C GLN A 129 -2.64 16.88 -9.46
N GLU A 130 -2.50 18.19 -9.66
CA GLU A 130 -3.16 19.21 -8.82
C GLU A 130 -4.68 19.17 -8.94
N THR A 131 -5.20 18.96 -10.16
CA THR A 131 -6.64 18.86 -10.40
C THR A 131 -7.23 17.61 -9.74
N GLU A 132 -6.52 16.49 -9.80
CA GLU A 132 -6.92 15.24 -9.14
C GLU A 132 -6.96 15.42 -7.61
N LEU A 133 -5.95 16.08 -7.03
CA LEU A 133 -5.94 16.38 -5.60
C LEU A 133 -7.09 17.33 -5.20
N ALA A 134 -7.35 18.36 -6.00
CA ALA A 134 -8.46 19.29 -5.77
C ALA A 134 -9.82 18.58 -5.85
N TYR A 135 -10.01 17.69 -6.82
CA TYR A 135 -11.21 16.87 -6.91
C TYR A 135 -11.37 15.95 -5.70
N LEU A 136 -10.28 15.31 -5.27
CA LEU A 136 -10.29 14.41 -4.12
C LEU A 136 -10.76 15.13 -2.84
N VAL A 137 -10.20 16.32 -2.58
CA VAL A 137 -10.53 17.12 -1.39
C VAL A 137 -11.90 17.80 -1.49
N GLY A 138 -12.34 18.14 -2.71
CA GLY A 138 -13.60 18.85 -2.95
C GLY A 138 -14.83 17.96 -3.17
N SER A 139 -14.65 16.66 -3.40
CA SER A 139 -15.75 15.72 -3.68
C SER A 139 -15.92 14.67 -2.59
N GLU A 140 -17.12 14.60 -2.00
CA GLU A 140 -17.46 13.58 -1.02
C GLU A 140 -17.28 12.17 -1.57
N ALA A 141 -17.73 11.90 -2.80
CA ALA A 141 -17.60 10.59 -3.43
C ALA A 141 -16.12 10.16 -3.60
N ALA A 142 -15.26 11.09 -4.04
CA ALA A 142 -13.83 10.82 -4.18
C ALA A 142 -13.17 10.59 -2.81
N SER A 143 -13.50 11.41 -1.83
CA SER A 143 -13.06 11.26 -0.44
C SER A 143 -13.52 9.94 0.19
N THR A 144 -14.75 9.49 -0.06
CA THR A 144 -15.25 8.18 0.39
C THR A 144 -14.45 7.05 -0.24
N SER A 145 -14.17 7.11 -1.55
CA SER A 145 -13.32 6.13 -2.25
C SER A 145 -11.91 6.07 -1.67
N LEU A 146 -11.29 7.22 -1.35
CA LEU A 146 -10.02 7.25 -0.62
C LEU A 146 -10.16 6.58 0.75
N ALA A 147 -11.17 6.97 1.53
CA ALA A 147 -11.38 6.51 2.90
C ALA A 147 -11.54 4.98 2.98
N GLU A 148 -12.40 4.37 2.16
CA GLU A 148 -12.62 2.91 2.17
C GLU A 148 -11.34 2.14 1.82
N ASN A 149 -10.53 2.68 0.91
CA ASN A 149 -9.26 2.05 0.54
C ASN A 149 -8.22 2.27 1.64
N TYR A 150 -8.19 3.44 2.29
CA TYR A 150 -7.23 3.79 3.33
C TYR A 150 -7.46 2.96 4.60
N VAL A 151 -8.71 2.79 5.05
CA VAL A 151 -9.05 1.90 6.19
C VAL A 151 -8.89 0.41 5.84
N GLY A 152 -8.94 0.09 4.54
CA GLY A 152 -8.76 -1.26 4.03
C GLY A 152 -10.10 -1.93 3.71
N LEU A 153 -10.19 -2.49 2.50
CA LEU A 153 -11.39 -3.14 2.01
C LEU A 153 -11.73 -4.40 2.82
N PRO A 154 -12.96 -4.93 2.74
CA PRO A 154 -13.35 -6.17 3.42
C PRO A 154 -12.48 -7.37 3.03
N PHE A 155 -12.28 -8.30 3.96
CA PHE A 155 -11.70 -9.60 3.62
C PHE A 155 -12.76 -10.47 2.94
N GLU A 156 -12.30 -11.36 2.04
CA GLU A 156 -13.15 -12.39 1.48
C GLU A 156 -13.32 -13.53 2.49
N ASP A 157 -14.46 -14.22 2.44
CA ASP A 157 -14.69 -15.44 3.22
C ASP A 157 -14.51 -16.69 2.37
#